data_AF-A0AAU2QCQ1-F1
#
_entry.id   AF-A0AAU2QCQ1-F1
#
_cell.length_a   1.000
_cell.length_b   1.000
_cell.length_c   1.000
_cell.angle_alpha   90.00
_cell.angle_beta   90.00
_cell.angle_gamma   90.00
#
_symmetry.space_group_name_H-M   'P 1'
#
loop_
_entity.id
_entity.type
_entity.pdbx_description
1 polymer ?
#
loop_
_entity_poly.entity_id
_entity_poly.type
_entity_poly.pdbx_seq_one_letter_code
_entity_poly.pdbx_strand_id
1 'polypeptide(L)'
;MSASEVAPGTTTRKAAQEPIPAQPRRFYDGGVDAGEGQPEIAPDPGCDPRIELVRVIEEGREEFAMRRRIAYRDRHLGELLVPRETRTFRSDLTSVPAFFTWLVPKTGEHLPATLLHDGLIHWPDEPTYVSTDHHVVLRAEADRVLRDAMADAGTGLIRRWLVWSAVATATMLDGRGTGWSTPHAWRCRLTAALTVVAVAVLGLWATLDLFDTLPAFLPELPWMGDRRWFVELAGGLSGAVVIPLALALLWGPFRIAGAVLGVSLALLLHVTVALLLLTGLYQALEKLTRKAPKAALALAWATAPLVLLVFVVVLLQQ
;
A
#
# COMPACT_ATOMS: atom_id res chain seq x y z
N MET A 1 7.45 -53.39 -32.93
CA MET A 1 6.54 -53.12 -31.79
C MET A 1 7.31 -53.37 -30.51
N SER A 2 7.72 -52.31 -29.82
CA SER A 2 8.10 -52.38 -28.40
C SER A 2 7.79 -51.02 -27.81
N ALA A 3 6.69 -50.95 -27.07
CA ALA A 3 6.22 -49.76 -26.38
C ALA A 3 7.08 -49.56 -25.14
N SER A 4 7.72 -48.40 -25.02
CA SER A 4 8.36 -47.95 -23.78
C SER A 4 7.33 -47.10 -23.03
N GLU A 5 6.86 -47.64 -21.93
CA GLU A 5 5.91 -47.04 -20.99
C GLU A 5 6.63 -45.93 -20.20
N VAL A 6 6.20 -44.68 -20.39
CA VAL A 6 6.69 -43.52 -19.65
C VAL A 6 5.79 -43.32 -18.44
N ALA A 7 6.34 -43.55 -17.25
CA ALA A 7 5.67 -43.28 -15.98
C ALA A 7 5.50 -41.75 -15.76
N PRO A 8 4.34 -41.28 -15.27
CA PRO A 8 4.11 -39.86 -15.01
C PRO A 8 4.74 -39.44 -13.68
N GLY A 9 5.83 -38.67 -13.78
CA GLY A 9 6.48 -38.01 -12.65
C GLY A 9 5.55 -36.98 -12.00
N THR A 10 5.11 -37.31 -10.80
CA THR A 10 4.38 -36.42 -9.90
C THR A 10 5.35 -35.40 -9.28
N THR A 11 4.81 -34.24 -8.91
CA THR A 11 5.30 -33.29 -7.88
C THR A 11 6.12 -32.05 -8.33
N THR A 12 5.43 -31.00 -8.78
CA THR A 12 5.86 -29.60 -8.53
C THR A 12 5.11 -29.04 -7.33
N ARG A 13 5.59 -29.40 -6.13
CA ARG A 13 5.26 -28.69 -4.90
C ARG A 13 5.83 -27.28 -5.05
N LYS A 14 4.95 -26.31 -5.29
CA LYS A 14 5.23 -24.87 -5.39
C LYS A 14 6.20 -24.48 -4.26
N ALA A 15 7.48 -24.34 -4.60
CA ALA A 15 8.53 -24.00 -3.66
C ALA A 15 8.11 -22.73 -2.91
N ALA A 16 8.26 -22.76 -1.58
CA ALA A 16 8.15 -21.56 -0.78
C ALA A 16 9.09 -20.51 -1.39
N GLN A 17 8.53 -19.37 -1.78
CA GLN A 17 9.19 -18.34 -2.57
C GLN A 17 10.39 -17.82 -1.76
N GLU A 18 11.60 -18.25 -2.13
CA GLU A 18 12.83 -17.78 -1.49
C GLU A 18 12.90 -16.24 -1.52
N PRO A 19 13.48 -15.59 -0.51
CA PRO A 19 13.66 -14.15 -0.51
C PRO A 19 14.41 -13.72 -1.78
N ILE A 20 13.74 -12.98 -2.66
CA ILE A 20 14.34 -12.47 -3.89
C ILE A 20 15.55 -11.59 -3.51
N PRO A 21 16.78 -11.96 -3.89
CA PRO A 21 17.95 -11.13 -3.62
C PRO A 21 17.85 -9.84 -4.44
N ALA A 22 18.19 -8.71 -3.82
CA ALA A 22 18.20 -7.41 -4.48
C ALA A 22 19.21 -7.39 -5.63
N GLN A 23 18.78 -6.94 -6.82
CA GLN A 23 19.65 -6.72 -7.97
C GLN A 23 19.46 -5.30 -8.49
N PRO A 24 20.13 -4.28 -7.90
CA PRO A 24 19.93 -2.87 -8.23
C PRO A 24 20.07 -2.53 -9.71
N ARG A 25 20.96 -3.23 -10.42
CA ARG A 25 21.18 -3.08 -11.87
C ARG A 25 20.04 -3.59 -12.76
N ARG A 26 18.95 -4.08 -12.19
CA ARG A 26 17.70 -4.32 -12.94
C ARG A 26 17.01 -3.01 -13.29
N PHE A 27 17.25 -1.96 -12.52
CA PHE A 27 16.93 -0.59 -12.91
C PHE A 27 18.13 0.07 -13.60
N TYR A 28 17.84 0.84 -14.64
CA TYR A 28 18.81 1.64 -15.37
C TYR A 28 18.11 2.79 -16.09
N ASP A 29 18.93 3.60 -16.74
CA ASP A 29 18.48 4.73 -17.51
C ASP A 29 17.64 4.29 -18.74
N GLY A 30 16.35 4.62 -18.75
CA GLY A 30 15.43 4.30 -19.85
C GLY A 30 15.48 5.28 -21.02
N GLY A 31 16.34 6.30 -20.97
CA GLY A 31 16.45 7.30 -22.03
C GLY A 31 15.24 8.24 -22.09
N VAL A 32 15.00 8.83 -23.26
CA VAL A 32 13.89 9.77 -23.51
C VAL A 32 13.23 9.40 -24.83
N ASP A 33 11.90 9.38 -24.87
CA ASP A 33 11.14 9.16 -26.10
C ASP A 33 11.32 10.31 -27.10
N ALA A 34 11.16 10.00 -28.39
CA ALA A 34 11.20 11.00 -29.44
C ALA A 34 10.07 12.05 -29.28
N GLY A 35 10.30 13.26 -29.77
CA GLY A 35 9.20 14.07 -30.32
C GLY A 35 9.63 15.48 -30.67
N GLU A 36 8.72 16.46 -30.57
CA GLU A 36 8.94 17.78 -31.16
C GLU A 36 10.23 18.45 -30.67
N GLY A 37 11.21 18.56 -31.58
CA GLY A 37 12.51 19.19 -31.31
C GLY A 37 13.49 18.36 -30.46
N GLN A 38 13.13 17.14 -30.06
CA GLN A 38 13.98 16.27 -29.22
C GLN A 38 14.15 14.89 -29.85
N PRO A 39 15.38 14.49 -30.22
CA PRO A 39 15.64 13.13 -30.71
C PRO A 39 15.45 12.11 -29.58
N GLU A 40 15.06 10.89 -29.94
CA GLU A 40 15.03 9.78 -29.00
C GLU A 40 16.43 9.52 -28.44
N ILE A 41 16.50 9.38 -27.12
CA ILE A 41 17.67 8.88 -26.41
C ILE A 41 17.34 7.44 -26.05
N ALA A 42 18.11 6.50 -26.59
CA ALA A 42 17.95 5.08 -26.32
C ALA A 42 18.21 4.75 -24.84
N PRO A 43 17.60 3.68 -24.30
CA PRO A 43 17.93 3.15 -22.98
C PRO A 43 19.41 2.77 -22.89
N ASP A 44 20.04 3.03 -21.74
CA ASP A 44 21.43 2.67 -21.48
C ASP A 44 21.53 1.78 -20.23
N PRO A 45 21.64 0.45 -20.41
CA PRO A 45 21.83 -0.50 -19.31
C PRO A 45 23.15 -0.34 -18.54
N GLY A 46 24.11 0.41 -19.07
CA GLY A 46 25.38 0.72 -18.40
C GLY A 46 25.27 1.87 -17.39
N CYS A 47 24.19 2.65 -17.43
CA CYS A 47 23.97 3.81 -16.59
C CYS A 47 22.95 3.52 -15.47
N ASP A 48 23.19 4.09 -14.29
CA ASP A 48 22.24 4.05 -13.17
C ASP A 48 20.91 4.73 -13.55
N PRO A 49 19.78 4.30 -12.96
CA PRO A 49 18.48 4.89 -13.24
C PRO A 49 18.45 6.39 -12.91
N ARG A 50 17.98 7.20 -13.85
CA ARG A 50 17.84 8.65 -13.69
C ARG A 50 16.38 9.06 -13.68
N ILE A 51 15.92 9.55 -12.52
CA ILE A 51 14.54 10.02 -12.32
C ILE A 51 14.54 11.54 -12.36
N GLU A 52 13.83 12.11 -13.33
CA GLU A 52 13.64 13.56 -13.47
C GLU A 52 12.14 13.88 -13.46
N LEU A 53 11.72 14.61 -12.43
CA LEU A 53 10.32 14.93 -12.20
C LEU A 53 10.10 16.43 -12.29
N VAL A 54 9.09 16.84 -13.04
CA VAL A 54 8.58 18.21 -13.04
C VAL A 54 7.21 18.20 -12.37
N ARG A 55 7.08 18.99 -11.31
CA ARG A 55 5.81 19.20 -10.63
C ARG A 55 4.88 20.02 -11.51
N VAL A 56 3.66 19.52 -11.70
CA VAL A 56 2.57 20.15 -12.45
C VAL A 56 1.36 20.29 -11.54
N ILE A 57 0.57 21.35 -11.72
CA ILE A 57 -0.74 21.49 -11.06
C ILE A 57 -1.80 21.40 -12.14
N GLU A 58 -2.55 20.30 -12.17
CA GLU A 58 -3.66 20.08 -13.10
C GLU A 58 -4.97 19.99 -12.28
N GLU A 59 -5.98 20.77 -12.65
CA GLU A 59 -7.28 20.83 -11.95
C GLU A 59 -7.19 21.06 -10.41
N GLY A 60 -6.15 21.77 -9.96
CA GLY A 60 -5.90 22.02 -8.53
C GLY A 60 -5.33 20.82 -7.76
N ARG A 61 -4.97 19.74 -8.46
CA ARG A 61 -4.24 18.59 -7.93
C ARG A 61 -2.76 18.68 -8.31
N GLU A 62 -1.92 18.23 -7.40
CA GLU A 62 -0.48 18.15 -7.62
C GLU A 62 -0.14 16.82 -8.28
N GLU A 63 0.50 16.90 -9.44
CA GLU A 63 0.96 15.75 -10.22
C GLU A 63 2.43 15.96 -10.64
N PHE A 64 3.07 14.89 -11.08
CA PHE A 64 4.46 14.89 -11.52
C PHE A 64 4.59 14.31 -12.91
N ALA A 65 5.17 15.08 -13.83
CA ALA A 65 5.55 14.63 -15.15
C ALA A 65 6.97 14.07 -15.12
N MET A 66 7.17 12.89 -15.69
CA MET A 66 8.49 12.28 -15.84
C MET A 66 9.16 12.83 -17.12
N ARG A 67 10.33 13.47 -16.99
CA ARG A 67 11.10 13.97 -18.14
C ARG A 67 11.97 12.91 -18.81
N ARG A 68 12.14 11.78 -18.13
CA ARG A 68 13.01 10.69 -18.55
C ARG A 68 12.35 9.37 -18.21
N ARG A 69 12.52 8.38 -19.07
CA ARG A 69 12.02 7.02 -18.85
C ARG A 69 12.90 6.31 -17.83
N ILE A 70 12.27 5.50 -16.98
CA ILE A 70 12.96 4.48 -16.20
C ILE A 70 12.82 3.15 -16.93
N ALA A 71 13.92 2.41 -17.04
CA ALA A 71 13.90 1.05 -17.57
C ALA A 71 14.07 0.06 -16.42
N TYR A 72 13.27 -1.00 -16.45
CA TYR A 72 13.32 -2.09 -15.51
C TYR A 72 13.30 -3.42 -16.25
N ARG A 73 14.32 -4.24 -16.01
CA ARG A 73 14.30 -5.64 -16.41
C ARG A 73 13.51 -6.40 -15.35
N ASP A 74 12.31 -6.85 -15.70
CA ASP A 74 11.53 -7.78 -14.89
C ASP A 74 12.07 -9.21 -15.05
N ARG A 75 11.77 -10.09 -14.10
CA ARG A 75 12.23 -11.49 -14.10
C ARG A 75 11.43 -12.36 -15.07
N HIS A 76 10.21 -11.96 -15.40
CA HIS A 76 9.25 -12.76 -16.15
C HIS A 76 8.79 -12.09 -17.45
N LEU A 77 8.81 -10.76 -17.50
CA LEU A 77 8.23 -9.96 -18.59
C LEU A 77 9.28 -9.25 -19.46
N GLY A 78 10.57 -9.46 -19.19
CA GLY A 78 11.66 -8.82 -19.93
C GLY A 78 11.83 -7.34 -19.55
N GLU A 79 12.28 -6.53 -20.50
CA GLU A 79 12.49 -5.09 -20.30
C GLU A 79 11.16 -4.32 -20.42
N LEU A 80 10.92 -3.47 -19.41
CA LEU A 80 9.79 -2.57 -19.30
C LEU A 80 10.30 -1.13 -19.18
N LEU A 81 9.83 -0.24 -20.06
CA LEU A 81 10.16 1.18 -20.03
C LEU A 81 8.92 1.99 -19.65
N VAL A 82 9.07 2.86 -18.66
CA VAL A 82 8.01 3.75 -18.18
C VAL A 82 8.51 5.19 -18.08
N PRO A 83 7.78 6.19 -18.59
CA PRO A 83 6.57 6.04 -19.39
C PRO A 83 6.88 5.69 -20.85
N ARG A 84 5.83 5.31 -21.61
CA ARG A 84 5.87 5.24 -23.08
C ARG A 84 6.15 6.61 -23.69
N GLU A 85 5.47 7.64 -23.18
CA GLU A 85 5.58 9.03 -23.63
C GLU A 85 5.79 9.95 -22.42
N THR A 86 6.94 10.63 -22.35
CA THR A 86 7.26 11.52 -21.21
C THR A 86 6.41 12.79 -21.16
N ARG A 87 5.83 13.20 -22.29
CA ARG A 87 5.06 14.46 -22.38
C ARG A 87 3.68 14.36 -21.73
N THR A 88 3.02 13.23 -21.90
CA THR A 88 1.62 13.01 -21.51
C THR A 88 1.50 12.28 -20.18
N PHE A 89 2.50 11.50 -19.79
CA PHE A 89 2.46 10.76 -18.54
C PHE A 89 2.45 11.67 -17.31
N ARG A 90 1.59 11.30 -16.35
CA ARG A 90 1.45 11.93 -15.05
C ARG A 90 1.41 10.87 -13.98
N SER A 91 2.06 11.14 -12.86
CA SER A 91 2.09 10.27 -11.69
C SER A 91 1.91 11.12 -10.43
N ASP A 92 1.23 10.57 -9.43
CA ASP A 92 1.15 11.14 -8.08
C ASP A 92 2.28 10.63 -7.16
N LEU A 93 3.31 10.02 -7.76
CA LEU A 93 4.47 9.30 -7.20
C LEU A 93 4.11 8.02 -6.47
N THR A 94 3.20 8.13 -5.50
CA THR A 94 2.71 7.03 -4.70
C THR A 94 1.36 7.44 -4.11
N SER A 95 0.28 6.76 -4.53
CA SER A 95 -1.10 6.97 -4.04
C SER A 95 -1.31 6.47 -2.60
N VAL A 96 -0.47 6.88 -1.65
CA VAL A 96 -0.62 6.57 -0.21
C VAL A 96 -1.44 7.68 0.46
N PRO A 97 -2.52 7.34 1.19
CA PRO A 97 -3.27 8.33 1.97
C PRO A 97 -2.35 9.13 2.89
N ALA A 98 -2.55 10.45 2.99
CA ALA A 98 -1.64 11.35 3.67
C ALA A 98 -1.29 10.92 5.12
N PHE A 99 -2.25 10.36 5.85
CA PHE A 99 -2.09 9.88 7.23
C PHE A 99 -1.28 8.57 7.34
N PHE A 100 -0.92 7.92 6.22
CA PHE A 100 0.00 6.79 6.17
C PHE A 100 1.41 7.16 5.66
N THR A 101 1.67 8.44 5.39
CA THR A 101 2.99 8.89 4.90
C THR A 101 4.12 8.72 5.92
N TRP A 102 3.80 8.60 7.22
CA TRP A 102 4.75 8.23 8.26
C TRP A 102 5.23 6.78 8.13
N LEU A 103 4.41 5.90 7.55
CA LEU A 103 4.70 4.48 7.35
C LEU A 103 5.38 4.24 6.00
N VAL A 104 4.81 4.83 4.94
CA VAL A 104 5.32 4.79 3.57
C VAL A 104 5.42 6.23 3.05
N PRO A 105 6.60 6.86 3.09
CA PRO A 105 6.78 8.22 2.57
C PRO A 105 6.53 8.25 1.07
N LYS A 106 6.21 9.43 0.51
CA LYS A 106 5.98 9.59 -0.94
C LYS A 106 7.21 9.35 -1.83
N THR A 107 8.40 9.39 -1.23
CA THR A 107 9.68 9.21 -1.93
C THR A 107 10.64 8.37 -1.09
N GLY A 108 11.67 7.82 -1.74
CA GLY A 108 12.70 6.99 -1.12
C GLY A 108 13.11 5.86 -2.05
N GLU A 109 13.68 4.79 -1.49
CA GLU A 109 14.16 3.61 -2.23
C GLU A 109 13.08 2.94 -3.09
N HIS A 110 11.80 3.08 -2.75
CA HIS A 110 10.69 2.48 -3.49
C HIS A 110 10.24 3.32 -4.69
N LEU A 111 10.64 4.59 -4.78
CA LEU A 111 10.21 5.53 -5.81
C LEU A 111 10.37 5.00 -7.25
N PRO A 112 11.52 4.42 -7.68
CA PRO A 112 11.63 3.85 -9.02
C PRO A 112 10.58 2.76 -9.29
N ALA A 113 10.28 1.95 -8.28
CA ALA A 113 9.31 0.86 -8.40
C ALA A 113 7.86 1.37 -8.43
N THR A 114 7.54 2.44 -7.69
CA THR A 114 6.20 3.04 -7.74
C THR A 114 5.95 3.79 -9.04
N LEU A 115 6.93 4.55 -9.54
CA LEU A 115 6.83 5.18 -10.87
C LEU A 115 6.64 4.13 -11.97
N LEU A 116 7.40 3.03 -11.90
CA LEU A 116 7.21 1.89 -12.80
C LEU A 116 5.79 1.33 -12.68
N HIS A 117 5.28 1.09 -11.47
CA HIS A 117 3.93 0.59 -11.24
C HIS A 117 2.86 1.51 -11.81
N ASP A 118 2.95 2.83 -11.58
CA ASP A 118 2.01 3.81 -12.11
C ASP A 118 1.93 3.75 -13.65
N GLY A 119 3.07 3.56 -14.33
CA GLY A 119 3.09 3.36 -15.79
C GLY A 119 2.68 1.96 -16.26
N LEU A 120 2.63 0.98 -15.37
CA LEU A 120 2.03 -0.33 -15.64
C LEU A 120 0.53 -0.35 -15.33
N ILE A 121 0.02 0.67 -14.64
CA ILE A 121 -1.40 0.88 -14.44
C ILE A 121 -1.96 1.66 -15.63
N HIS A 122 -2.64 0.95 -16.52
CA HIS A 122 -3.20 1.54 -17.72
C HIS A 122 -4.59 0.99 -18.04
N TRP A 123 -5.33 1.72 -18.88
CA TRP A 123 -6.53 1.20 -19.51
C TRP A 123 -6.15 0.20 -20.60
N PRO A 124 -6.94 -0.87 -20.84
CA PRO A 124 -6.56 -1.96 -21.74
C PRO A 124 -6.06 -1.51 -23.13
N ASP A 125 -6.61 -0.41 -23.66
CA ASP A 125 -6.33 0.05 -25.02
C ASP A 125 -5.28 1.18 -25.09
N GLU A 126 -4.78 1.66 -23.96
CA GLU A 126 -3.85 2.80 -23.88
C GLU A 126 -2.67 2.51 -22.95
N PRO A 127 -1.73 1.63 -23.37
CA PRO A 127 -0.59 1.29 -22.52
C PRO A 127 0.35 2.48 -22.34
N THR A 128 0.68 2.79 -21.09
CA THR A 128 1.58 3.88 -20.69
C THR A 128 3.04 3.43 -20.52
N TYR A 129 3.38 2.23 -21.00
CA TYR A 129 4.72 1.64 -21.00
C TYR A 129 5.09 1.02 -22.35
N VAL A 130 6.37 0.68 -22.51
CA VAL A 130 6.90 -0.12 -23.62
C VAL A 130 7.47 -1.42 -23.05
N SER A 131 7.09 -2.56 -23.64
CA SER A 131 7.73 -3.86 -23.39
C SER A 131 8.49 -4.28 -24.64
N THR A 132 9.78 -4.62 -24.49
CA THR A 132 10.61 -5.08 -25.62
C THR A 132 10.13 -6.41 -26.19
N ASP A 133 9.51 -7.22 -25.35
CA ASP A 133 9.05 -8.57 -25.67
C ASP A 133 7.54 -8.58 -25.99
N HIS A 134 6.93 -7.41 -26.15
CA HIS A 134 5.51 -7.21 -26.47
C HIS A 134 4.53 -7.86 -25.47
N HIS A 135 4.92 -7.96 -24.19
CA HIS A 135 4.03 -8.45 -23.15
C HIS A 135 2.94 -7.43 -22.83
N VAL A 136 1.71 -7.92 -22.65
CA VAL A 136 0.61 -7.16 -22.07
C VAL A 136 0.58 -7.45 -20.58
N VAL A 137 0.87 -6.45 -19.76
CA VAL A 137 0.94 -6.56 -18.30
C VAL A 137 -0.45 -6.37 -17.70
N LEU A 138 -1.00 -7.43 -17.09
CA LEU A 138 -2.26 -7.33 -16.35
C LEU A 138 -2.04 -6.68 -14.98
N ARG A 139 -3.12 -6.14 -14.40
CA ARG A 139 -3.09 -5.44 -13.11
C ARG A 139 -2.43 -6.26 -11.98
N ALA A 140 -2.75 -7.55 -11.88
CA ALA A 140 -2.16 -8.43 -10.87
C ALA A 140 -0.66 -8.72 -11.13
N GLU A 141 -0.23 -8.67 -12.39
CA GLU A 141 1.18 -8.79 -12.76
C GLU A 141 1.94 -7.51 -12.47
N ALA A 142 1.35 -6.34 -12.71
CA ALA A 142 1.91 -5.06 -12.30
C ALA A 142 2.18 -5.01 -10.79
N ASP A 143 1.25 -5.51 -9.96
CA ASP A 143 1.45 -5.61 -8.51
C ASP A 143 2.64 -6.53 -8.15
N ARG A 144 2.80 -7.66 -8.85
CA ARG A 144 3.99 -8.54 -8.69
C ARG A 144 5.27 -7.81 -9.09
N VAL A 145 5.26 -7.14 -10.25
CA VAL A 145 6.40 -6.35 -10.74
C VAL A 145 6.78 -5.30 -9.71
N LEU A 146 5.83 -4.56 -9.14
CA LEU A 146 6.07 -3.58 -8.08
C LEU A 146 6.81 -4.21 -6.89
N ARG A 147 6.35 -5.36 -6.39
CA ARG A 147 6.98 -6.06 -5.26
C ARG A 147 8.42 -6.44 -5.57
N ASP A 148 8.65 -7.04 -6.73
CA ASP A 148 9.98 -7.53 -7.12
C ASP A 148 10.92 -6.35 -7.41
N ALA A 149 10.42 -5.31 -8.07
CA ALA A 149 11.12 -4.07 -8.37
C ALA A 149 11.49 -3.30 -7.10
N MET A 150 10.61 -3.23 -6.10
CA MET A 150 10.94 -2.67 -4.79
C MET A 150 12.11 -3.40 -4.13
N ALA A 151 12.19 -4.73 -4.28
CA ALA A 151 13.34 -5.50 -3.78
C ALA A 151 14.64 -5.09 -4.49
N ASP A 152 14.59 -4.92 -5.82
CA ASP A 152 15.75 -4.51 -6.62
C ASP A 152 16.18 -3.08 -6.34
N ALA A 153 15.23 -2.18 -6.07
CA ALA A 153 15.52 -0.81 -5.68
C ALA A 153 16.05 -0.67 -4.23
N GLY A 154 16.17 -1.78 -3.50
CA GLY A 154 16.72 -1.81 -2.14
C GLY A 154 15.68 -1.60 -1.03
N THR A 155 14.38 -1.54 -1.36
CA THR A 155 13.33 -1.32 -0.36
C THR A 155 13.29 -2.46 0.66
N GLY A 156 13.34 -2.10 1.95
CA GLY A 156 13.26 -3.06 3.05
C GLY A 156 12.07 -4.03 2.97
N LEU A 157 12.31 -5.27 3.41
CA LEU A 157 11.38 -6.40 3.27
C LEU A 157 9.96 -6.10 3.78
N ILE A 158 9.83 -5.58 4.99
CA ILE A 158 8.52 -5.32 5.62
C ILE A 158 7.75 -4.28 4.79
N ARG A 159 8.40 -3.15 4.43
CA ARG A 159 7.78 -2.09 3.64
C ARG A 159 7.31 -2.61 2.28
N ARG A 160 8.15 -3.40 1.61
CA ARG A 160 7.82 -4.03 0.33
C ARG A 160 6.54 -4.87 0.42
N TRP A 161 6.42 -5.70 1.45
CA TRP A 161 5.23 -6.53 1.64
C TRP A 161 4.00 -5.71 2.02
N LEU A 162 4.15 -4.65 2.83
CA LEU A 162 3.05 -3.74 3.17
C LEU A 162 2.48 -3.06 1.92
N VAL A 163 3.35 -2.42 1.12
CA VAL A 163 2.97 -1.72 -0.12
C VAL A 163 2.34 -2.69 -1.12
N TRP A 164 2.97 -3.85 -1.34
CA TRP A 164 2.41 -4.88 -2.22
C TRP A 164 1.03 -5.35 -1.78
N SER A 165 0.84 -5.57 -0.48
CA SER A 165 -0.45 -6.03 0.05
C SER A 165 -1.54 -4.97 -0.10
N ALA A 166 -1.20 -3.69 0.04
CA ALA A 166 -2.11 -2.59 -0.20
C ALA A 166 -2.57 -2.53 -1.67
N VAL A 167 -1.64 -2.59 -2.63
CA VAL A 167 -2.00 -2.55 -4.06
C VAL A 167 -2.75 -3.81 -4.50
N ALA A 168 -2.38 -5.00 -4.00
CA ALA A 168 -3.10 -6.23 -4.29
C ALA A 168 -4.55 -6.19 -3.75
N THR A 169 -4.75 -5.55 -2.59
CA THR A 169 -6.09 -5.33 -2.02
C THR A 169 -6.90 -4.36 -2.89
N ALA A 170 -6.30 -3.26 -3.34
CA ALA A 170 -6.94 -2.35 -4.30
C ALA A 170 -7.32 -3.07 -5.60
N THR A 171 -6.43 -3.92 -6.13
CA THR A 171 -6.69 -4.76 -7.30
C THR A 171 -7.85 -5.73 -7.07
N MET A 172 -7.95 -6.34 -5.89
CA MET A 172 -9.08 -7.22 -5.53
C MET A 172 -10.40 -6.47 -5.41
N LEU A 173 -10.38 -5.23 -4.92
CA LEU A 173 -11.57 -4.39 -4.77
C LEU A 173 -12.04 -3.83 -6.12
N ASP A 174 -11.12 -3.38 -6.97
CA ASP A 174 -11.46 -2.76 -8.25
C ASP A 174 -11.76 -3.81 -9.33
N GLY A 175 -10.89 -4.81 -9.47
CA GLY A 175 -11.00 -5.91 -10.44
C GLY A 175 -10.71 -5.51 -11.89
N ARG A 176 -10.56 -4.23 -12.21
CA ARG A 176 -10.24 -3.75 -13.58
C ARG A 176 -8.81 -4.10 -13.97
N GLY A 177 -8.59 -4.36 -15.27
CA GLY A 177 -7.28 -4.71 -15.82
C GLY A 177 -6.76 -6.11 -15.43
N THR A 178 -7.57 -6.93 -14.75
CA THR A 178 -7.17 -8.28 -14.29
C THR A 178 -7.54 -9.40 -15.26
N GLY A 179 -8.46 -9.14 -16.19
CA GLY A 179 -9.06 -10.17 -17.05
C GLY A 179 -10.00 -11.14 -16.32
N TRP A 180 -10.38 -10.86 -15.07
CA TRP A 180 -11.27 -11.73 -14.30
C TRP A 180 -12.70 -11.72 -14.80
N SER A 181 -13.37 -12.87 -14.71
CA SER A 181 -14.82 -12.93 -14.90
C SER A 181 -15.56 -12.19 -13.78
N THR A 182 -16.75 -11.68 -14.07
CA THR A 182 -17.59 -10.93 -13.12
C THR A 182 -17.79 -11.67 -11.78
N PRO A 183 -18.12 -12.98 -11.75
CA PRO A 183 -18.26 -13.71 -10.49
C PRO A 183 -16.96 -13.80 -9.69
N HIS A 184 -15.82 -13.96 -10.37
CA HIS A 184 -14.52 -14.02 -9.72
C HIS A 184 -14.14 -12.68 -9.10
N ALA A 185 -14.33 -11.58 -9.83
CA ALA A 185 -14.08 -10.23 -9.35
C ALA A 185 -14.95 -9.90 -8.12
N TRP A 186 -16.24 -10.25 -8.14
CA TRP A 186 -17.14 -10.07 -7.00
C TRP A 186 -16.71 -10.87 -5.78
N ARG A 187 -16.28 -12.12 -5.96
CA ARG A 187 -15.73 -12.93 -4.86
C ARG A 187 -14.51 -12.26 -4.25
N CYS A 188 -13.54 -11.83 -5.06
CA CYS A 188 -12.34 -11.14 -4.57
C CYS A 188 -12.70 -9.85 -3.81
N ARG A 189 -13.62 -9.03 -4.36
CA ARG A 189 -14.10 -7.81 -3.70
C ARG A 189 -14.74 -8.10 -2.36
N LEU A 190 -15.65 -9.08 -2.30
CA LEU A 190 -16.34 -9.46 -1.07
C LEU A 190 -15.35 -9.98 -0.02
N THR A 191 -14.40 -10.84 -0.41
CA THR A 191 -13.37 -11.36 0.49
C THR A 191 -12.49 -10.24 1.07
N ALA A 192 -12.02 -9.30 0.22
CA ALA A 192 -11.22 -8.17 0.66
C ALA A 192 -12.01 -7.26 1.62
N ALA A 193 -13.24 -6.89 1.24
CA ALA A 193 -14.11 -6.04 2.05
C ALA A 193 -14.45 -6.70 3.40
N LEU A 194 -14.84 -7.97 3.39
CA LEU A 194 -15.14 -8.75 4.60
C LEU A 194 -13.93 -8.80 5.54
N THR A 195 -12.73 -9.02 4.99
CA THR A 195 -11.50 -9.07 5.80
C THR A 195 -11.24 -7.73 6.49
N VAL A 196 -11.30 -6.62 5.73
CA VAL A 196 -11.07 -5.27 6.28
C VAL A 196 -12.11 -4.94 7.35
N VAL A 197 -13.39 -5.20 7.08
CA VAL A 197 -14.48 -4.92 8.03
C VAL A 197 -14.35 -5.79 9.29
N ALA A 198 -14.11 -7.10 9.14
CA ALA A 198 -13.98 -8.01 10.27
C ALA A 198 -12.80 -7.62 11.16
N VAL A 199 -11.64 -7.31 10.58
CA VAL A 199 -10.46 -6.87 11.34
C VAL A 199 -10.69 -5.54 12.04
N ALA A 200 -11.32 -4.57 11.37
CA ALA A 200 -11.60 -3.27 11.97
C ALA A 200 -12.61 -3.38 13.13
N VAL A 201 -13.70 -4.13 12.94
CA VAL A 201 -14.73 -4.32 13.97
C VAL A 201 -14.18 -5.09 15.16
N LEU A 202 -13.50 -6.22 14.93
CA LEU A 202 -12.91 -7.02 16.00
C LEU A 202 -11.78 -6.29 16.72
N GLY A 203 -10.97 -5.51 15.98
CA GLY A 203 -9.92 -4.70 16.57
C GLY A 203 -10.49 -3.61 17.48
N LEU A 204 -11.54 -2.90 17.03
CA LEU A 204 -12.23 -1.91 17.86
C LEU A 204 -12.89 -2.54 19.09
N TRP A 205 -13.53 -3.71 18.92
CA TRP A 205 -14.11 -4.46 20.02
C TRP A 205 -13.03 -4.83 21.04
N ALA A 206 -11.90 -5.39 20.59
CA ALA A 206 -10.77 -5.72 21.44
C ALA A 206 -10.17 -4.50 22.15
N THR A 207 -10.18 -3.32 21.50
CA THR A 207 -9.81 -2.06 22.17
C THR A 207 -10.73 -1.76 23.33
N LEU A 208 -12.05 -1.79 23.09
CA LEU A 208 -13.03 -1.41 24.10
C LEU A 208 -13.01 -2.39 25.29
N ASP A 209 -12.82 -3.68 25.00
CA ASP A 209 -12.66 -4.76 25.98
C ASP A 209 -11.42 -4.53 26.86
N LEU A 210 -10.26 -4.25 26.25
CA LEU A 210 -8.99 -4.02 26.97
C LEU A 210 -9.04 -2.82 27.95
N PHE A 211 -9.95 -1.87 27.73
CA PHE A 211 -10.12 -0.69 28.57
C PHE A 211 -11.35 -0.78 29.48
N ASP A 212 -12.03 -1.93 29.55
CA ASP A 212 -13.26 -2.13 30.34
C ASP A 212 -14.36 -1.11 30.00
N THR A 213 -14.38 -0.64 28.75
CA THR A 213 -15.34 0.38 28.26
C THR A 213 -16.47 -0.22 27.44
N LEU A 214 -16.56 -1.55 27.37
CA LEU A 214 -17.63 -2.22 26.66
C LEU A 214 -19.00 -1.89 27.27
N PRO A 215 -19.98 -1.46 26.46
CA PRO A 215 -21.36 -1.37 26.90
C PRO A 215 -21.86 -2.71 27.43
N ALA A 216 -22.62 -2.70 28.52
CA ALA A 216 -23.12 -3.90 29.20
C ALA A 216 -23.96 -4.87 28.34
N PHE A 217 -24.39 -4.46 27.14
CA PHE A 217 -25.14 -5.31 26.21
C PHE A 217 -24.26 -6.08 25.22
N LEU A 218 -22.97 -5.75 25.10
CA LEU A 218 -22.03 -6.46 24.22
C LEU A 218 -21.31 -7.54 25.02
N PRO A 219 -21.20 -8.77 24.49
CA PRO A 219 -20.42 -9.80 25.15
C PRO A 219 -18.92 -9.48 25.11
N GLU A 220 -18.19 -9.96 26.10
CA GLU A 220 -16.72 -9.95 26.09
C GLU A 220 -16.19 -10.88 24.99
N LEU A 221 -14.99 -10.60 24.49
CA LEU A 221 -14.38 -11.47 23.49
C LEU A 221 -13.91 -12.77 24.16
N PRO A 222 -14.23 -13.95 23.61
CA PRO A 222 -14.00 -15.23 24.31
C PRO A 222 -12.53 -15.56 24.58
N TRP A 223 -11.60 -14.93 23.84
CA TRP A 223 -10.15 -15.08 24.04
C TRP A 223 -9.52 -13.99 24.91
N MET A 224 -10.25 -12.92 25.24
CA MET A 224 -9.85 -11.90 26.21
C MET A 224 -10.56 -12.20 27.53
N GLY A 225 -11.86 -11.87 27.62
CA GLY A 225 -12.70 -12.08 28.80
C GLY A 225 -12.19 -11.34 30.04
N ASP A 226 -12.96 -11.36 31.13
CA ASP A 226 -12.54 -10.80 32.43
C ASP A 226 -11.34 -11.57 33.01
N ARG A 227 -10.12 -11.08 32.74
CA ARG A 227 -8.86 -11.70 33.15
C ARG A 227 -7.92 -10.62 33.68
N ARG A 228 -6.68 -11.02 33.96
CA ARG A 228 -5.64 -10.01 34.28
C ARG A 228 -5.29 -9.28 33.00
N TRP A 229 -5.14 -7.95 33.08
CA TRP A 229 -4.78 -7.08 31.95
C TRP A 229 -3.71 -7.63 30.99
N PHE A 230 -2.60 -8.20 31.50
CA PHE A 230 -1.55 -8.77 30.63
C PHE A 230 -2.02 -9.98 29.80
N VAL A 231 -2.96 -10.78 30.34
CA VAL A 231 -3.56 -11.93 29.66
C VAL A 231 -4.53 -11.46 28.59
N GLU A 232 -5.32 -10.42 28.86
CA GLU A 232 -6.18 -9.77 27.86
C GLU A 232 -5.36 -9.15 26.74
N LEU A 233 -4.27 -8.45 27.07
CA LEU A 233 -3.35 -7.89 26.08
C LEU A 233 -2.75 -8.99 25.19
N ALA A 234 -2.29 -10.09 25.79
CA ALA A 234 -1.76 -11.23 25.05
C ALA A 234 -2.85 -11.93 24.21
N GLY A 235 -4.07 -12.03 24.73
CA GLY A 235 -5.24 -12.57 24.03
C GLY A 235 -5.63 -11.70 22.83
N GLY A 236 -5.70 -10.38 23.02
CA GLY A 236 -5.96 -9.40 21.97
C GLY A 236 -4.88 -9.43 20.89
N LEU A 237 -3.61 -9.46 21.26
CA LEU A 237 -2.48 -9.60 20.32
C LEU A 237 -2.57 -10.93 19.54
N SER A 238 -2.91 -12.03 20.21
CA SER A 238 -3.08 -13.34 19.57
C SER A 238 -4.23 -13.30 18.57
N GLY A 239 -5.37 -12.71 18.93
CA GLY A 239 -6.50 -12.50 18.03
C GLY A 239 -6.14 -11.64 16.82
N ALA A 240 -5.38 -10.56 17.03
CA ALA A 240 -4.87 -9.67 15.98
C ALA A 240 -3.91 -10.34 14.99
N VAL A 241 -3.36 -11.52 15.32
CA VAL A 241 -2.54 -12.32 14.41
C VAL A 241 -3.34 -13.48 13.82
N VAL A 242 -3.95 -14.31 14.66
CA VAL A 242 -4.59 -15.57 14.23
C VAL A 242 -5.80 -15.32 13.34
N ILE A 243 -6.66 -14.34 13.68
CA ILE A 243 -7.89 -14.08 12.93
C ILE A 243 -7.58 -13.58 11.52
N PRO A 244 -6.71 -12.57 11.32
CA PRO A 244 -6.27 -12.19 9.98
C PRO A 244 -5.64 -13.32 9.17
N LEU A 245 -4.80 -14.16 9.80
CA LEU A 245 -4.19 -15.30 9.10
C LEU A 245 -5.24 -16.32 8.65
N ALA A 246 -6.27 -16.57 9.45
CA ALA A 246 -7.38 -17.44 9.07
C ALA A 246 -8.20 -16.82 7.91
N LEU A 247 -8.55 -15.53 8.00
CA LEU A 247 -9.26 -14.81 6.94
C LEU A 247 -8.47 -14.77 5.62
N ALA A 248 -7.14 -14.66 5.71
CA ALA A 248 -6.25 -14.66 4.56
C ALA A 248 -6.31 -15.95 3.72
N LEU A 249 -6.73 -17.08 4.29
CA LEU A 249 -6.94 -18.32 3.53
C LEU A 249 -8.05 -18.18 2.48
N LEU A 250 -9.03 -17.29 2.71
CA LEU A 250 -10.12 -17.00 1.77
C LEU A 250 -9.65 -16.25 0.52
N TRP A 251 -8.45 -15.64 0.56
CA TRP A 251 -7.92 -14.82 -0.53
C TRP A 251 -7.31 -15.65 -1.68
N GLY A 252 -7.21 -16.97 -1.53
CA GLY A 252 -6.71 -17.87 -2.57
C GLY A 252 -5.27 -17.53 -3.00
N PRO A 253 -5.01 -17.17 -4.27
CA PRO A 253 -3.68 -16.77 -4.74
C PRO A 253 -3.08 -15.59 -3.96
N PHE A 254 -3.92 -14.70 -3.44
CA PHE A 254 -3.52 -13.48 -2.72
C PHE A 254 -3.41 -13.69 -1.20
N ARG A 255 -3.38 -14.93 -0.70
CA ARG A 255 -3.32 -15.24 0.75
C ARG A 255 -2.19 -14.54 1.51
N ILE A 256 -1.03 -14.35 0.88
CA ILE A 256 0.09 -13.66 1.55
C ILE A 256 -0.23 -12.16 1.69
N ALA A 257 -0.85 -11.56 0.68
CA ALA A 257 -1.28 -10.16 0.75
C ALA A 257 -2.35 -9.98 1.83
N GLY A 258 -3.34 -10.88 1.87
CA GLY A 258 -4.39 -10.86 2.91
C GLY A 258 -3.82 -11.02 4.32
N ALA A 259 -2.83 -11.91 4.51
CA ALA A 259 -2.18 -12.12 5.79
C ALA A 259 -1.42 -10.87 6.26
N VAL A 260 -0.57 -10.31 5.39
CA VAL A 260 0.21 -9.10 5.71
C VAL A 260 -0.71 -7.91 5.95
N LEU A 261 -1.69 -7.67 5.07
CA LEU A 261 -2.66 -6.58 5.24
C LEU A 261 -3.42 -6.74 6.56
N GLY A 262 -4.03 -7.90 6.79
CA GLY A 262 -4.92 -8.10 7.92
C GLY A 262 -4.18 -8.02 9.26
N VAL A 263 -2.99 -8.63 9.37
CA VAL A 263 -2.16 -8.52 10.59
C VAL A 263 -1.71 -7.08 10.80
N SER A 264 -1.22 -6.41 9.75
CA SER A 264 -0.77 -5.02 9.86
C SER A 264 -1.90 -4.09 10.23
N LEU A 265 -3.09 -4.26 9.62
CA LEU A 265 -4.28 -3.49 9.93
C LEU A 265 -4.72 -3.71 11.38
N ALA A 266 -4.74 -4.96 11.86
CA ALA A 266 -5.13 -5.28 13.23
C ALA A 266 -4.19 -4.64 14.26
N LEU A 267 -2.87 -4.70 14.02
CA LEU A 267 -1.86 -4.14 14.92
C LEU A 267 -1.78 -2.61 14.86
N LEU A 268 -2.04 -2.03 13.70
CA LEU A 268 -1.96 -0.58 13.48
C LEU A 268 -3.30 0.13 13.60
N LEU A 269 -4.40 -0.58 13.90
CA LEU A 269 -5.74 -0.02 13.89
C LEU A 269 -5.84 1.18 14.83
N HIS A 270 -5.41 1.03 16.08
CA HIS A 270 -5.51 2.06 17.11
C HIS A 270 -4.66 3.27 16.78
N VAL A 271 -3.45 3.06 16.25
CA VAL A 271 -2.58 4.13 15.76
C VAL A 271 -3.26 4.86 14.60
N THR A 272 -3.89 4.13 13.69
CA THR A 272 -4.61 4.70 12.54
C THR A 272 -5.79 5.55 13.01
N VAL A 273 -6.59 5.06 13.96
CA VAL A 273 -7.71 5.82 14.54
C VAL A 273 -7.21 7.09 15.23
N ALA A 274 -6.15 7.01 16.04
CA ALA A 274 -5.56 8.17 16.70
C ALA A 274 -5.06 9.22 15.70
N LEU A 275 -4.35 8.79 14.65
CA LEU A 275 -3.87 9.68 13.59
C LEU A 275 -5.02 10.31 12.79
N LEU A 276 -6.08 9.56 12.51
CA LEU A 276 -7.27 10.10 11.82
C LEU A 276 -7.95 11.16 12.68
N LEU A 277 -8.11 10.94 13.99
CA LEU A 277 -8.69 11.92 14.91
C LEU A 277 -7.83 13.18 14.98
N LEU A 278 -6.51 13.03 15.14
CA LEU A 278 -5.59 14.16 15.19
C LEU A 278 -5.56 14.95 13.87
N THR A 279 -5.53 14.25 12.74
CA THR A 279 -5.57 14.86 11.40
C THR A 279 -6.90 15.59 11.18
N GLY A 280 -8.02 14.99 11.56
CA GLY A 280 -9.34 15.61 11.47
C GLY A 280 -9.46 16.86 12.34
N LEU A 281 -8.94 16.83 13.56
CA LEU A 281 -8.86 17.99 14.44
C LEU A 281 -8.02 19.11 13.83
N TYR A 282 -6.83 18.78 13.31
CA TYR A 282 -5.98 19.74 12.62
C TYR A 282 -6.70 20.38 11.42
N GLN A 283 -7.33 19.57 10.55
CA GLN A 283 -8.07 20.08 9.39
C GLN A 283 -9.26 20.97 9.79
N ALA A 284 -9.97 20.62 10.87
CA ALA A 284 -11.05 21.44 11.41
C ALA A 284 -10.53 22.79 11.92
N LEU A 285 -9.40 22.80 12.63
CA LEU A 285 -8.74 24.01 13.10
C LEU A 285 -8.25 24.86 11.92
N GLU A 286 -7.64 24.28 10.91
CA GLU A 286 -7.17 24.98 9.71
C GLU A 286 -8.35 25.57 8.91
N LYS A 287 -9.49 24.87 8.86
CA LYS A 287 -10.71 25.39 8.25
C LYS A 287 -11.29 26.54 9.08
N LEU A 288 -11.25 26.45 10.40
CA LEU A 288 -11.70 27.51 11.31
C LEU A 288 -10.83 28.76 11.21
N THR A 289 -9.51 28.62 11.19
CA THR A 289 -8.58 29.76 11.07
C THR A 289 -8.71 30.45 9.72
N ARG A 290 -8.91 29.69 8.63
CA ARG A 290 -9.17 30.25 7.29
C ARG A 290 -10.50 30.99 7.19
N LYS A 291 -11.58 30.46 7.80
CA LYS A 291 -12.94 31.04 7.68
C LYS A 291 -13.26 32.12 8.71
N ALA A 292 -12.74 31.99 9.94
CA ALA A 292 -13.10 32.84 11.07
C ALA A 292 -11.89 33.04 12.01
N PRO A 293 -10.84 33.77 11.57
CA PRO A 293 -9.60 33.91 12.34
C PRO A 293 -9.80 34.54 13.73
N LYS A 294 -10.75 35.49 13.87
CA LYS A 294 -11.09 36.09 15.17
C LYS A 294 -11.70 35.09 16.15
N ALA A 295 -12.56 34.20 15.66
CA ALA A 295 -13.16 33.14 16.48
C ALA A 295 -12.12 32.10 16.90
N ALA A 296 -11.21 31.73 15.99
CA ALA A 296 -10.08 30.86 16.31
C ALA A 296 -9.18 31.45 17.41
N LEU A 297 -8.87 32.76 17.31
CA LEU A 297 -8.08 33.46 18.31
C LEU A 297 -8.80 33.51 19.68
N ALA A 298 -10.09 33.81 19.70
CA ALA A 298 -10.89 33.82 20.92
C ALA A 298 -10.94 32.43 21.59
N LEU A 299 -11.12 31.37 20.79
CA LEU A 299 -11.10 30.00 21.27
C LEU A 299 -9.73 29.64 21.87
N ALA A 300 -8.63 30.00 21.22
CA ALA A 300 -7.27 29.77 21.73
C ALA A 300 -7.02 30.49 23.06
N TRP A 301 -7.45 31.76 23.18
CA TRP A 301 -7.35 32.52 24.43
C TRP A 301 -8.21 31.95 25.56
N ALA A 302 -9.33 31.31 25.24
CA ALA A 302 -10.17 30.66 26.23
C ALA A 302 -9.61 29.30 26.69
N THR A 303 -9.06 28.50 25.76
CA THR A 303 -8.58 27.15 26.07
C THR A 303 -7.20 27.12 26.70
N ALA A 304 -6.28 28.01 26.31
CA ALA A 304 -4.92 28.07 26.86
C ALA A 304 -4.86 28.20 28.40
N PRO A 305 -5.57 29.13 29.07
CA PRO A 305 -5.53 29.24 30.53
C PRO A 305 -6.17 28.03 31.22
N LEU A 306 -7.20 27.42 30.62
CA LEU A 306 -7.83 26.22 31.15
C LEU A 306 -6.87 25.02 31.11
N VAL A 307 -6.19 24.82 29.98
CA VAL A 307 -5.18 23.75 29.84
C VAL A 307 -4.00 23.99 30.78
N LEU A 308 -3.53 25.23 30.91
CA LEU A 308 -2.48 25.59 31.86
C LEU A 308 -2.89 25.31 33.30
N LEU A 309 -4.13 25.66 33.68
CA LEU A 309 -4.67 25.40 35.01
C LEU A 309 -4.71 23.90 35.29
N VAL A 310 -5.24 23.09 34.36
CA VAL A 310 -5.27 21.62 34.50
C VAL A 310 -3.85 21.07 34.66
N PHE A 311 -2.91 21.52 33.85
CA PHE A 311 -1.51 21.10 33.91
C PHE A 311 -0.87 21.41 35.28
N VAL A 312 -1.08 22.63 35.80
CA VAL A 312 -0.57 23.04 37.12
C VAL A 312 -1.19 22.20 38.24
N VAL A 313 -2.51 21.96 38.19
CA VAL A 313 -3.21 21.13 39.18
C VAL A 313 -2.65 19.71 39.20
N VAL A 314 -2.45 19.10 38.03
CA VAL A 314 -1.88 17.75 37.93
C VAL A 314 -0.45 17.71 38.49
N LEU A 315 0.37 18.73 38.20
CA LEU A 315 1.76 18.79 38.65
C LEU A 315 1.88 18.98 40.17
N LEU A 316 0.92 19.69 40.79
CA LEU A 316 0.84 19.86 42.25
C LEU A 316 0.33 18.61 42.99
N GLN A 317 -0.21 17.62 42.27
CA GLN A 317 -0.72 16.36 42.83
C GLN A 317 0.29 15.20 42.76
N GLN A 318 1.48 15.41 42.17
CA GLN A 318 2.61 14.47 42.19
C GLN A 318 3.59 14.81 43.31
#